data_AF-A0A484ZHT1-F1
#
_entry.id   AF-A0A484ZHT1-F1
#
_cell.length_a   1.000
_cell.length_b   1.000
_cell.length_c   1.000
_cell.angle_alpha   90.00
_cell.angle_beta   90.00
_cell.angle_gamma   90.00
#
_symmetry.space_group_name_H-M   'P 1'
#
loop_
_entity.id
_entity.type
_entity.pdbx_description
1 polymer ?
#
loop_
_entity_poly.entity_id
_entity_poly.type
_entity_poly.pdbx_seq_one_letter_code
_entity_poly.pdbx_strand_id
1 'polypeptide(L)'
;MEKKHQRKKRPYEEKESYKWQKASEQMASRLGDTQSRVISVCDREADIWQYLDYKVRQGQRFVIRAAHDRCLEEGSLFDLPTTLSQAGSHTLSVLQKGGRAARQVKMFISYSPVELKHPYGSEKRLPMTYICCREEAESGACWHLLTSEKVESAADARVIVSYYERRWLIEEYHKAWKSGGARVEQLRMQTRDNLERMIVVLSFVAVRVLALRQGRVGGRKTKRVV
;
A
#
# COMPACT_ATOMS: atom_id res chain seq x y z
N MET A 1 -15.03 -17.03 19.12
CA MET A 1 -15.52 -15.64 19.27
C MET A 1 -14.79 -14.85 20.37
N GLU A 2 -14.02 -15.48 21.27
CA GLU A 2 -13.27 -14.80 22.36
C GLU A 2 -12.11 -13.89 21.90
N LYS A 3 -11.41 -14.20 20.79
CA LYS A 3 -10.25 -13.41 20.31
C LYS A 3 -10.60 -11.97 19.91
N LYS A 4 -11.86 -11.66 19.55
CA LYS A 4 -12.27 -10.34 19.03
C LYS A 4 -12.46 -9.31 20.15
N HIS A 5 -12.93 -9.74 21.33
CA HIS A 5 -13.18 -8.85 22.48
C HIS A 5 -11.89 -8.48 23.24
N GLN A 6 -10.90 -9.38 23.34
CA GLN A 6 -9.63 -9.10 24.00
C GLN A 6 -8.72 -8.15 23.19
N ARG A 7 -8.92 -8.02 21.87
CA ARG A 7 -8.12 -7.13 21.00
C ARG A 7 -8.20 -5.65 21.40
N LYS A 8 -9.31 -5.21 22.00
CA LYS A 8 -9.46 -3.82 22.47
C LYS A 8 -8.68 -3.55 23.76
N LYS A 9 -8.45 -4.56 24.60
CA LYS A 9 -7.77 -4.43 25.91
C LYS A 9 -6.25 -4.52 25.84
N ARG A 10 -5.71 -5.16 24.79
CA ARG A 10 -4.26 -5.32 24.64
C ARG A 10 -3.58 -4.00 24.23
N PRO A 11 -2.37 -3.72 24.74
CA PRO A 11 -1.51 -2.64 24.23
C PRO A 11 -1.29 -2.75 22.72
N TYR A 12 -1.01 -1.64 22.06
CA TYR A 12 -0.85 -1.61 20.60
C TYR A 12 0.33 -2.48 20.15
N GLU A 13 1.43 -2.42 20.91
CA GLU A 13 2.72 -3.06 20.71
C GLU A 13 2.62 -4.60 20.69
N GLU A 14 1.65 -5.15 21.42
CA GLU A 14 1.43 -6.60 21.48
C GLU A 14 0.54 -7.13 20.35
N LYS A 15 -0.12 -6.23 19.59
CA LYS A 15 -1.00 -6.64 18.50
C LYS A 15 -0.16 -6.96 17.28
N GLU A 16 -0.60 -7.94 16.49
CA GLU A 16 0.04 -8.27 15.21
C GLU A 16 0.12 -7.04 14.27
N SER A 17 -0.85 -6.12 14.36
CA SER A 17 -0.86 -4.85 13.63
C SER A 17 0.35 -3.94 13.93
N TYR A 18 1.06 -4.15 15.04
CA TYR A 18 2.30 -3.43 15.35
C TYR A 18 3.43 -3.74 14.36
N LYS A 19 3.34 -4.85 13.61
CA LYS A 19 4.32 -5.25 12.59
C LYS A 19 4.63 -4.13 11.59
N TRP A 20 3.65 -3.30 11.26
CA TRP A 20 3.80 -2.18 10.33
C TRP A 20 4.69 -1.06 10.89
N GLN A 21 4.47 -0.67 12.15
CA GLN A 21 5.30 0.31 12.84
C GLN A 21 6.71 -0.25 13.03
N LYS A 22 6.83 -1.47 13.58
CA LYS A 22 8.13 -2.12 13.79
C LYS A 22 8.96 -2.21 12.51
N ALA A 23 8.36 -2.57 11.38
CA ALA A 23 9.04 -2.60 10.09
C ALA A 23 9.51 -1.20 9.66
N SER A 24 8.71 -0.16 9.91
CA SER A 24 9.05 1.23 9.59
C SER A 24 10.16 1.80 10.48
N GLU A 25 10.20 1.44 11.76
CA GLU A 25 11.29 1.77 12.69
C GLU A 25 12.60 1.14 12.23
N GLN A 26 12.58 -0.15 11.90
CA GLN A 26 13.75 -0.87 11.38
C GLN A 26 14.22 -0.31 10.04
N MET A 27 13.31 0.06 9.16
CA MET A 27 13.65 0.68 7.88
C MET A 27 14.30 2.06 8.08
N ALA A 28 13.72 2.91 8.94
CA ALA A 28 14.29 4.23 9.24
C ALA A 28 15.70 4.13 9.84
N SER A 29 15.89 3.22 10.80
CA SER A 29 17.21 2.96 11.41
C SER A 29 18.25 2.53 10.37
N ARG A 30 17.88 1.69 9.40
CA ARG A 30 18.80 1.21 8.35
C ARG A 30 19.08 2.24 7.26
N LEU A 31 18.10 3.09 6.94
CA LEU A 31 18.22 4.07 5.86
C LEU A 31 18.83 5.40 6.31
N GLY A 32 18.77 5.72 7.60
CA GLY A 32 19.23 7.00 8.15
C GLY A 32 18.62 8.17 7.38
N ASP A 33 19.45 9.10 6.93
CA ASP A 33 19.03 10.30 6.20
C ASP A 33 18.26 9.99 4.90
N THR A 34 18.46 8.81 4.31
CA THR A 34 17.74 8.39 3.10
C THR A 34 16.27 8.14 3.35
N GLN A 35 15.84 7.92 4.60
CA GLN A 35 14.43 7.70 4.96
C GLN A 35 13.51 8.83 4.49
N SER A 36 13.98 10.08 4.47
CA SER A 36 13.24 11.25 3.97
C SER A 36 12.82 11.14 2.50
N ARG A 37 13.53 10.31 1.72
CA ARG A 37 13.29 10.07 0.29
C ARG A 37 12.40 8.85 0.02
N VAL A 38 11.98 8.12 1.05
CA VAL A 38 11.26 6.85 0.91
C VAL A 38 9.77 7.02 1.20
N ILE A 39 8.94 6.53 0.26
CA ILE A 39 7.49 6.44 0.41
C ILE A 39 7.11 4.99 0.73
N SER A 40 6.45 4.78 1.85
CA SER A 40 5.88 3.47 2.22
C SER A 40 4.55 3.24 1.50
N VAL A 41 4.45 2.24 0.62
CA VAL A 41 3.20 1.91 -0.10
C VAL A 41 2.57 0.66 0.52
N CYS A 42 1.35 0.77 1.07
CA CYS A 42 0.70 -0.33 1.79
C CYS A 42 -0.77 -0.52 1.39
N ASP A 43 -1.27 -1.75 1.49
CA ASP A 43 -2.69 -2.05 1.26
C ASP A 43 -3.57 -1.74 2.48
N ARG A 44 -4.82 -2.22 2.41
CA ARG A 44 -5.87 -2.05 3.41
C ARG A 44 -5.49 -2.54 4.80
N GLU A 45 -4.59 -3.51 4.94
CA GLU A 45 -4.21 -4.02 6.26
C GLU A 45 -3.37 -3.02 7.07
N ALA A 46 -2.76 -2.03 6.41
CA ALA A 46 -2.00 -0.96 7.05
C ALA A 46 -2.87 0.24 7.44
N ASP A 47 -4.18 0.24 7.16
CA ASP A 47 -5.10 1.30 7.56
C ASP A 47 -5.40 1.25 9.08
N ILE A 48 -4.39 1.54 9.88
CA ILE A 48 -4.41 1.48 11.33
C ILE A 48 -4.12 2.88 11.87
N TRP A 49 -4.99 3.37 12.75
CA TRP A 49 -4.87 4.74 13.27
C TRP A 49 -3.50 5.01 13.92
N GLN A 50 -3.04 4.11 14.80
CA GLN A 50 -1.75 4.24 15.47
C GLN A 50 -0.57 4.27 14.47
N TYR A 51 -0.68 3.52 13.37
CA TYR A 51 0.37 3.49 12.35
C TYR A 51 0.39 4.77 11.50
N LEU A 52 -0.79 5.29 11.14
CA LEU A 52 -0.92 6.60 10.49
C LEU A 52 -0.37 7.72 11.38
N ASP A 53 -0.74 7.71 12.66
CA ASP A 53 -0.25 8.66 13.66
C ASP A 53 1.28 8.59 13.79
N TYR A 54 1.84 7.38 13.91
CA TYR A 54 3.28 7.18 13.93
C TYR A 54 3.94 7.77 12.69
N LYS A 55 3.44 7.47 11.48
CA LYS A 55 4.00 7.99 10.23
C LYS A 55 3.99 9.51 10.18
N VAL A 56 2.87 10.13 10.55
CA VAL A 56 2.72 11.60 10.61
C VAL A 56 3.70 12.21 11.61
N ARG A 57 3.74 11.68 12.84
CA ARG A 57 4.64 12.18 13.90
C ARG A 57 6.12 12.07 13.54
N GLN A 58 6.50 11.03 12.82
CA GLN A 58 7.89 10.80 12.39
C GLN A 58 8.22 11.50 11.07
N GLY A 59 7.28 12.25 10.47
CA GLY A 59 7.48 12.87 9.16
C GLY A 59 7.77 11.85 8.05
N GLN A 60 7.34 10.60 8.21
CA GLN A 60 7.60 9.54 7.25
C GLN A 60 6.57 9.55 6.13
N ARG A 61 7.05 9.41 4.89
CA ARG A 61 6.20 9.48 3.72
C ARG A 61 5.48 8.16 3.44
N PHE A 62 4.21 8.21 3.04
CA PHE A 62 3.40 7.01 2.81
C PHE A 62 2.29 7.19 1.78
N VAL A 63 1.83 6.07 1.22
CA VAL A 63 0.57 5.89 0.47
C VAL A 63 -0.10 4.61 0.99
N ILE A 64 -1.22 4.76 1.68
CA ILE A 64 -1.94 3.65 2.32
C ILE A 64 -3.35 3.59 1.76
N ARG A 65 -3.79 2.42 1.31
CA ARG A 65 -5.19 2.24 0.91
C ARG A 65 -6.09 2.16 2.14
N ALA A 66 -7.06 3.05 2.23
CA ALA A 66 -8.05 3.04 3.30
C ALA A 66 -8.91 1.77 3.23
N ALA A 67 -9.16 1.20 4.39
CA ALA A 67 -10.01 0.04 4.62
C ALA A 67 -11.26 0.38 5.39
N HIS A 68 -11.20 1.43 6.20
CA HIS A 68 -12.25 1.90 7.06
C HIS A 68 -12.82 3.22 6.53
N ASP A 69 -14.13 3.35 6.65
CA ASP A 69 -14.77 4.64 6.46
C ASP A 69 -14.54 5.49 7.71
N ARG A 70 -13.61 6.43 7.61
CA ARG A 70 -13.13 7.23 8.75
C ARG A 70 -13.92 8.53 8.83
N CYS A 71 -14.28 8.93 10.04
CA CYS A 71 -14.97 10.20 10.26
C CYS A 71 -14.04 11.38 9.97
N LEU A 72 -14.60 12.39 9.32
CA LEU A 72 -13.98 13.68 9.04
C LEU A 72 -14.69 14.78 9.84
N GLU A 73 -14.33 16.04 9.63
CA GLU A 73 -15.08 17.15 10.23
C GLU A 73 -16.53 17.13 9.77
N GLU A 74 -16.72 17.06 8.46
CA GLU A 74 -18.00 16.90 7.80
C GLU A 74 -18.02 15.55 7.04
N GLY A 75 -18.98 14.69 7.39
CA GLY A 75 -19.16 13.39 6.73
C GLY A 75 -18.06 12.37 7.00
N SER A 76 -17.86 11.47 6.03
CA SER A 76 -16.93 10.35 6.12
C SER A 76 -16.02 10.26 4.89
N LEU A 77 -14.90 9.54 5.06
CA LEU A 77 -13.86 9.39 4.04
C LEU A 77 -14.40 8.77 2.74
N PHE A 78 -15.32 7.81 2.83
CA PHE A 78 -15.85 7.11 1.67
C PHE A 78 -16.99 7.85 0.97
N ASP A 79 -17.54 8.89 1.61
CA ASP A 79 -18.53 9.78 1.00
C ASP A 79 -17.89 10.88 0.15
N LEU A 80 -16.64 11.24 0.43
CA LEU A 80 -15.91 12.29 -0.33
C LEU A 80 -15.99 12.17 -1.87
N PRO A 81 -15.92 10.99 -2.50
CA PRO A 81 -16.05 10.87 -3.95
C PRO A 81 -17.39 11.36 -4.52
N THR A 82 -18.42 11.54 -3.70
CA THR A 82 -19.72 12.06 -4.12
C THR A 82 -19.73 13.58 -4.25
N THR A 83 -18.86 14.26 -3.51
CA THR A 83 -18.80 15.74 -3.45
C THR A 83 -17.58 16.31 -4.16
N LEU A 84 -16.47 15.56 -4.22
CA LEU A 84 -15.23 16.05 -4.82
C LEU A 84 -15.32 16.12 -6.35
N SER A 85 -14.84 17.24 -6.89
CA SER A 85 -14.67 17.42 -8.33
C SER A 85 -13.63 16.44 -8.88
N GLN A 86 -13.91 15.92 -10.07
CA GLN A 86 -12.94 15.10 -10.77
C GLN A 86 -11.79 15.96 -11.27
N ALA A 87 -10.57 15.63 -10.84
CA ALA A 87 -9.36 16.34 -11.23
C ALA A 87 -8.73 15.79 -12.53
N GLY A 88 -8.99 14.52 -12.87
CA GLY A 88 -8.45 13.92 -14.08
C GLY A 88 -8.84 12.45 -14.25
N SER A 89 -8.29 11.82 -15.28
CA SER A 89 -8.46 10.38 -15.51
C SER A 89 -7.21 9.75 -16.11
N HIS A 90 -7.06 8.44 -15.95
CA HIS A 90 -6.04 7.66 -16.64
C HIS A 90 -6.53 6.26 -16.95
N THR A 91 -5.89 5.60 -17.92
CA THR A 91 -6.18 4.20 -18.24
C THR A 91 -5.27 3.27 -17.45
N LEU A 92 -5.86 2.41 -16.63
CA LEU A 92 -5.18 1.36 -15.89
C LEU A 92 -5.27 0.04 -16.65
N SER A 93 -4.12 -0.59 -16.88
CA SER A 93 -4.05 -1.95 -17.43
C SER A 93 -4.19 -2.98 -16.32
N VAL A 94 -5.36 -3.62 -16.24
CA VAL A 94 -5.60 -4.72 -15.30
C VAL A 94 -5.07 -6.00 -15.92
N LEU A 95 -4.07 -6.60 -15.29
CA LEU A 95 -3.49 -7.88 -15.72
C LEU A 95 -4.45 -9.04 -15.48
N GLN A 96 -4.37 -10.07 -16.33
CA GLN A 96 -5.11 -11.31 -16.18
C GLN A 96 -4.72 -12.02 -14.87
N LYS A 97 -5.69 -12.29 -13.98
CA LYS A 97 -5.49 -13.09 -12.77
C LYS A 97 -6.77 -13.84 -12.40
N GLY A 98 -6.63 -15.12 -12.03
CA GLY A 98 -7.72 -15.92 -11.45
C GLY A 98 -8.96 -16.00 -12.34
N GLY A 99 -8.79 -16.28 -13.63
CA GLY A 99 -9.89 -16.41 -14.60
C GLY A 99 -10.47 -15.09 -15.13
N ARG A 100 -10.07 -13.93 -14.59
CA ARG A 100 -10.47 -12.62 -15.14
C ARG A 100 -9.57 -12.24 -16.31
N ALA A 101 -10.17 -11.91 -17.45
CA ALA A 101 -9.45 -11.41 -18.62
C ALA A 101 -8.71 -10.11 -18.31
N ALA A 102 -7.57 -9.91 -18.97
CA ALA A 102 -6.91 -8.62 -18.96
C ALA A 102 -7.83 -7.57 -19.59
N ARG A 103 -7.92 -6.39 -18.99
CA ARG A 103 -8.74 -5.29 -19.52
C ARG A 103 -8.09 -3.94 -19.26
N GLN A 104 -8.38 -2.99 -20.15
CA GLN A 104 -8.08 -1.58 -19.93
C GLN A 104 -9.27 -0.91 -19.27
N VAL A 105 -8.99 -0.07 -18.28
CA VAL A 105 -10.02 0.53 -17.46
C VAL A 105 -9.74 2.02 -17.30
N LYS A 106 -10.71 2.87 -17.61
CA LYS A 106 -10.59 4.30 -17.33
C LYS A 106 -10.90 4.55 -15.85
N MET A 107 -9.92 5.10 -15.16
CA MET A 107 -9.99 5.44 -13.74
C MET A 107 -10.02 6.96 -13.60
N PHE A 108 -10.96 7.46 -12.81
CA PHE A 108 -11.15 8.87 -12.51
C PHE A 108 -10.56 9.22 -11.16
N ILE A 109 -9.87 10.36 -11.08
CA ILE A 109 -9.12 10.79 -9.91
C ILE A 109 -9.78 12.03 -9.32
N SER A 110 -9.98 12.03 -8.01
CA SER A 110 -10.29 13.21 -7.20
C SER A 110 -9.42 13.21 -5.95
N TYR A 111 -9.17 14.37 -5.36
CA TYR A 111 -8.33 14.50 -4.17
C TYR A 111 -8.78 15.67 -3.30
N SER A 112 -8.44 15.61 -2.02
CA SER A 112 -8.68 16.69 -1.06
C SER A 112 -7.70 16.57 0.11
N PRO A 113 -7.25 17.68 0.72
CA PRO A 113 -6.77 17.63 2.10
C PRO A 113 -7.89 17.12 3.00
N VAL A 114 -7.53 16.32 4.00
CA VAL A 114 -8.46 15.77 5.01
C VAL A 114 -7.81 15.77 6.38
N GLU A 115 -8.64 15.88 7.41
CA GLU A 115 -8.25 15.64 8.79
C GLU A 115 -9.05 14.48 9.34
N LEU A 116 -8.37 13.35 9.56
CA LEU A 116 -9.05 12.18 10.10
C LEU A 116 -9.33 12.40 11.59
N LYS A 117 -10.53 12.05 12.07
CA LYS A 117 -10.87 12.05 13.50
C LYS A 117 -10.38 10.78 14.18
N HIS A 118 -10.00 10.89 15.45
CA HIS A 118 -9.65 9.72 16.25
C HIS A 118 -10.85 8.76 16.36
N PRO A 119 -10.67 7.44 16.10
CA PRO A 119 -11.79 6.49 16.04
C PRO A 119 -12.51 6.25 17.38
N TYR A 120 -11.91 6.67 18.49
CA TYR A 120 -12.46 6.51 19.84
C TYR A 120 -12.70 7.84 20.57
N GLY A 121 -12.86 8.95 19.83
CA GLY A 121 -13.35 10.22 20.40
C GLY A 121 -12.30 11.12 21.08
N SER A 122 -11.02 10.91 20.84
CA SER A 122 -9.99 11.91 21.21
C SER A 122 -10.08 13.13 20.29
N GLU A 123 -9.71 14.31 20.80
CA GLU A 123 -9.60 15.54 20.01
C GLU A 123 -8.50 15.48 18.95
N LYS A 124 -7.57 14.52 19.05
CA LYS A 124 -6.47 14.38 18.10
C LYS A 124 -6.98 14.21 16.66
N ARG A 125 -6.44 15.04 15.76
CA ARG A 125 -6.66 15.00 14.31
C ARG A 125 -5.38 14.60 13.59
N LEU A 126 -5.52 13.86 12.49
CA LEU A 126 -4.40 13.52 11.62
C LEU A 126 -4.59 14.18 10.24
N PRO A 127 -3.86 15.27 9.94
CA PRO A 127 -3.91 15.90 8.64
C PRO A 127 -3.15 15.06 7.61
N MET A 128 -3.76 14.86 6.45
CA MET A 128 -3.16 14.17 5.31
C MET A 128 -3.92 14.49 4.02
N THR A 129 -3.47 13.94 2.90
CA THR A 129 -4.19 14.06 1.64
C THR A 129 -4.92 12.76 1.32
N TYR A 130 -6.19 12.91 0.96
CA TYR A 130 -7.04 11.85 0.43
C TYR A 130 -7.03 11.90 -1.09
N ILE A 131 -6.94 10.73 -1.72
CA ILE A 131 -7.10 10.56 -3.17
C ILE A 131 -8.08 9.42 -3.41
N CYS A 132 -9.13 9.70 -4.18
CA CYS A 132 -9.98 8.67 -4.77
C CYS A 132 -9.52 8.38 -6.20
N CYS A 133 -9.40 7.11 -6.53
CA CYS A 133 -9.18 6.65 -7.91
C CYS A 133 -10.18 5.53 -8.20
N ARG A 134 -11.22 5.81 -9.00
CA ARG A 134 -12.34 4.88 -9.24
C ARG A 134 -12.77 4.75 -10.69
N GLU A 135 -13.33 3.62 -11.05
CA GLU A 135 -14.09 3.44 -12.29
C GLU A 135 -15.39 4.27 -12.25
N GLU A 136 -15.96 4.57 -13.41
CA GLU A 136 -17.30 5.16 -13.52
C GLU A 136 -18.41 4.17 -13.14
N ALA A 137 -18.21 2.89 -13.45
CA ALA A 137 -19.13 1.84 -13.08
C ALA A 137 -19.20 1.67 -11.56
N GLU A 138 -20.42 1.62 -11.00
CA GLU A 138 -20.66 1.49 -9.56
C GLU A 138 -19.98 0.25 -8.92
N SER A 139 -19.91 -0.86 -9.66
CA SER A 139 -19.25 -2.09 -9.22
C SER A 139 -17.77 -2.19 -9.62
N GLY A 140 -17.22 -1.12 -10.19
CA GLY A 140 -15.85 -1.06 -10.64
C GLY A 140 -14.84 -0.87 -9.50
N ALA A 141 -13.56 -0.95 -9.84
CA ALA A 141 -12.47 -0.74 -8.90
C ALA A 141 -12.55 0.68 -8.29
N CYS A 142 -12.51 0.75 -6.96
CA CYS A 142 -12.39 2.01 -6.23
C CYS A 142 -11.22 1.91 -5.24
N TRP A 143 -10.28 2.84 -5.36
CA TRP A 143 -9.15 3.01 -4.44
C TRP A 143 -9.30 4.31 -3.67
N HIS A 144 -9.52 4.18 -2.37
CA HIS A 144 -9.41 5.25 -1.40
C HIS A 144 -7.98 5.24 -0.86
N LEU A 145 -7.17 6.25 -1.17
CA LEU A 145 -5.76 6.34 -0.78
C LEU A 145 -5.57 7.51 0.19
N LEU A 146 -4.80 7.25 1.24
CA LEU A 146 -4.33 8.23 2.21
C LEU A 146 -2.83 8.41 2.00
N THR A 147 -2.37 9.65 1.89
CA THR A 147 -0.96 9.95 1.62
C THR A 147 -0.47 11.13 2.46
N SER A 148 0.81 11.09 2.83
CA SER A 148 1.51 12.23 3.45
C SER A 148 1.87 13.32 2.44
N GLU A 149 1.90 12.96 1.15
CA GLU A 149 2.33 13.86 0.09
C GLU A 149 1.27 14.95 -0.14
N LYS A 150 1.70 16.19 -0.26
CA LYS A 150 0.83 17.27 -0.70
C LYS A 150 0.43 17.07 -2.16
N VAL A 151 -0.81 17.38 -2.48
CA VAL A 151 -1.36 17.27 -3.84
C VAL A 151 -2.05 18.58 -4.15
N GLU A 152 -1.47 19.36 -5.05
CA GLU A 152 -1.99 20.68 -5.45
C GLU A 152 -2.57 20.62 -6.86
N SER A 153 -2.18 19.61 -7.65
CA SER A 153 -2.63 19.42 -9.02
C SER A 153 -3.09 17.99 -9.33
N ALA A 154 -3.82 17.84 -10.43
CA ALA A 154 -4.16 16.53 -11.00
C ALA A 154 -2.91 15.70 -11.36
N ALA A 155 -1.82 16.37 -11.74
CA ALA A 155 -0.55 15.72 -12.04
C ALA A 155 0.08 15.11 -10.78
N ASP A 156 0.06 15.82 -9.66
CA ASP A 156 0.53 15.30 -8.36
C ASP A 156 -0.29 14.07 -7.96
N ALA A 157 -1.62 14.18 -8.05
CA ALA A 157 -2.51 13.08 -7.70
C ALA A 157 -2.21 11.83 -8.55
N ARG A 158 -1.96 12.02 -9.85
CA ARG A 158 -1.58 10.95 -10.77
C ARG A 158 -0.26 10.30 -10.37
N VAL A 159 0.74 11.08 -9.92
CA VAL A 159 2.01 10.54 -9.43
C VAL A 159 1.78 9.65 -8.21
N ILE A 160 0.98 10.07 -7.24
CA ILE A 160 0.68 9.25 -6.06
C ILE A 160 -0.04 7.95 -6.42
N VAL A 161 -1.03 8.02 -7.31
CA VAL A 161 -1.72 6.82 -7.83
C VAL A 161 -0.72 5.87 -8.49
N SER A 162 0.27 6.39 -9.23
CA SER A 162 1.32 5.57 -9.86
C SER A 162 2.18 4.80 -8.87
N TYR A 163 2.38 5.32 -7.66
CA TYR A 163 3.07 4.60 -6.60
C TYR A 163 2.24 3.42 -6.10
N TYR A 164 0.93 3.62 -5.95
CA TYR A 164 0.02 2.56 -5.52
C TYR A 164 -0.18 1.47 -6.59
N GLU A 165 -0.17 1.83 -7.88
CA GLU A 165 -0.15 0.85 -8.99
C GLU A 165 1.01 -0.14 -8.85
N ARG A 166 2.16 0.32 -8.36
CA ARG A 166 3.37 -0.50 -8.15
C ARG A 166 3.32 -1.37 -6.90
N ARG A 167 2.31 -1.22 -6.02
CA ARG A 167 2.17 -2.05 -4.81
C ARG A 167 2.21 -3.54 -5.15
N TRP A 168 1.69 -3.93 -6.32
CA TRP A 168 1.68 -5.32 -6.78
C TRP A 168 3.07 -5.98 -6.87
N LEU A 169 4.15 -5.20 -6.96
CA LEU A 169 5.51 -5.73 -7.01
C LEU A 169 5.84 -6.66 -5.84
N ILE A 170 5.28 -6.42 -4.65
CA ILE A 170 5.48 -7.29 -3.50
C ILE A 170 4.80 -8.67 -3.68
N GLU A 171 3.68 -8.74 -4.40
CA GLU A 171 3.01 -10.00 -4.73
C GLU A 171 3.82 -10.80 -5.76
N GLU A 172 4.40 -10.12 -6.76
CA GLU A 172 5.32 -10.76 -7.70
C GLU A 172 6.58 -11.29 -6.99
N TYR A 173 7.08 -10.54 -6.00
CA TYR A 173 8.15 -11.01 -5.12
C TYR A 173 7.73 -12.26 -4.33
N HIS A 174 6.57 -12.24 -3.66
CA HIS A 174 6.07 -13.40 -2.91
C HIS A 174 5.87 -14.62 -3.83
N LYS A 175 5.39 -14.41 -5.06
CA LYS A 175 5.26 -15.46 -6.06
C LYS A 175 6.64 -16.01 -6.45
N ALA A 176 7.61 -15.15 -6.74
CA ALA A 176 8.97 -15.56 -7.07
C ALA A 176 9.66 -16.31 -5.92
N TRP A 177 9.38 -15.94 -4.67
CA TRP A 177 9.95 -16.58 -3.48
C TRP A 177 9.33 -17.94 -3.19
N LYS A 178 8.01 -18.06 -3.38
CA LYS A 178 7.25 -19.30 -3.23
C LYS A 178 7.28 -20.09 -4.54
N SER A 179 6.13 -20.29 -5.17
CA SER A 179 5.95 -21.25 -6.26
C SER A 179 6.59 -20.88 -7.60
N GLY A 180 6.93 -19.61 -7.83
CA GLY A 180 7.35 -19.08 -9.13
C GLY A 180 8.87 -18.98 -9.36
N GLY A 181 9.70 -19.37 -8.38
CA GLY A 181 11.15 -19.25 -8.50
C GLY A 181 11.91 -20.04 -7.45
N ALA A 182 12.14 -19.44 -6.28
CA ALA A 182 12.98 -19.98 -5.22
C ALA A 182 12.37 -21.18 -4.47
N ARG A 183 11.07 -21.45 -4.65
CA ARG A 183 10.36 -22.65 -4.13
C ARG A 183 10.55 -22.86 -2.64
N VAL A 184 10.54 -21.77 -1.86
CA VAL A 184 10.82 -21.81 -0.41
C VAL A 184 9.91 -22.78 0.37
N GLU A 185 8.66 -22.96 -0.06
CA GLU A 185 7.68 -23.86 0.58
C GLU A 185 7.93 -25.36 0.27
N GLN A 186 8.85 -25.68 -0.66
CA GLN A 186 9.25 -27.05 -1.00
C GLN A 186 10.45 -27.54 -0.18
N LEU A 187 11.05 -26.69 0.65
CA LEU A 187 12.15 -27.09 1.53
C LEU A 187 11.72 -28.23 2.47
N ARG A 188 12.63 -29.17 2.72
CA ARG A 188 12.46 -30.31 3.62
C ARG A 188 13.60 -30.38 4.63
N MET A 189 13.89 -29.23 5.26
CA MET A 189 14.90 -29.13 6.31
C MET A 189 14.41 -29.86 7.56
N GLN A 190 15.31 -30.59 8.23
CA GLN A 190 14.97 -31.43 9.39
C GLN A 190 14.82 -30.63 10.70
N THR A 191 15.27 -29.37 10.73
CA THR A 191 15.16 -28.50 11.91
C THR A 191 14.60 -27.14 11.53
N ARG A 192 13.94 -26.50 12.50
CA ARG A 192 13.42 -25.14 12.37
C ARG A 192 14.53 -24.14 12.02
N ASP A 193 15.66 -24.19 12.71
CA ASP A 193 16.75 -23.23 12.50
C ASP A 193 17.36 -23.33 11.09
N ASN A 194 17.49 -24.56 10.56
CA ASN A 194 17.95 -24.78 9.20
C ASN A 194 16.93 -24.27 8.18
N LEU A 195 15.64 -24.47 8.45
CA LEU A 195 14.58 -23.92 7.63
C LEU A 195 14.59 -22.38 7.63
N GLU A 196 14.69 -21.74 8.79
CA GLU A 196 14.74 -20.28 8.92
C GLU A 196 15.94 -19.67 8.17
N ARG A 197 17.14 -20.24 8.32
CA ARG A 197 18.33 -19.79 7.57
C ARG A 197 18.11 -19.87 6.06
N MET A 198 17.55 -20.97 5.56
CA MET A 198 17.31 -21.15 4.13
C MET A 198 16.18 -20.27 3.60
N ILE A 199 15.13 -20.02 4.39
CA ILE A 199 14.07 -19.07 4.07
C ILE A 199 14.68 -17.67 3.80
N VAL A 200 15.60 -17.23 4.66
CA VAL A 200 16.29 -15.93 4.51
C VAL A 200 17.14 -15.90 3.24
N VAL A 201 17.97 -16.92 2.99
CA VAL A 201 18.80 -16.97 1.76
C VAL A 201 17.93 -16.90 0.51
N LEU A 202 16.88 -17.72 0.44
CA LEU A 202 15.97 -17.76 -0.71
C LEU A 202 15.18 -16.46 -0.90
N SER A 203 14.97 -15.66 0.15
CA SER A 203 14.35 -14.34 0.04
C SER A 203 15.17 -13.39 -0.85
N PHE A 204 16.50 -13.38 -0.69
CA PHE A 204 17.39 -12.59 -1.54
C PHE A 204 17.50 -13.15 -2.96
N VAL A 205 17.49 -14.48 -3.11
CA VAL A 205 17.45 -15.12 -4.44
C VAL A 205 16.18 -14.70 -5.19
N ALA A 206 15.03 -14.66 -4.52
CA ALA A 206 13.77 -14.23 -5.14
C ALA A 206 13.82 -12.80 -5.67
N VAL A 207 14.46 -11.87 -4.94
CA VAL A 207 14.70 -10.50 -5.42
C VAL A 207 15.52 -10.51 -6.71
N ARG A 208 16.58 -11.31 -6.79
CA ARG A 208 17.42 -11.43 -8.00
C ARG A 208 16.67 -12.04 -9.18
N VAL A 209 15.87 -13.09 -8.94
CA VAL A 209 15.00 -13.69 -9.98
C VAL A 209 14.03 -12.65 -10.54
N LEU A 210 13.40 -11.86 -9.67
CA LEU A 210 12.49 -10.79 -10.08
C LEU A 210 13.22 -9.71 -10.90
N ALA A 211 14.41 -9.27 -10.45
CA ALA A 211 15.23 -8.29 -11.15
C ALA A 211 15.66 -8.78 -12.55
N LEU A 212 16.06 -10.05 -12.69
CA LEU A 212 16.41 -10.64 -13.98
C LEU A 212 15.20 -10.68 -14.94
N ARG A 213 14.01 -11.01 -14.44
CA ARG A 213 12.78 -10.98 -15.23
C ARG A 213 12.48 -9.57 -15.72
N GLN A 214 12.59 -8.57 -14.84
CA GLN A 214 12.34 -7.17 -15.20
C GLN A 214 13.39 -6.63 -16.17
N GLY A 215 14.68 -6.94 -15.95
CA GLY A 215 15.77 -6.56 -16.84
C GLY A 215 15.67 -7.17 -18.25
N ARG A 216 15.17 -8.40 -18.37
CA ARG A 216 14.89 -9.03 -19.67
C ARG A 216 13.69 -8.42 -20.39
N VAL A 217 12.70 -7.91 -19.66
CA VAL A 217 11.50 -7.25 -20.24
C VAL A 217 11.80 -5.83 -20.72
N GLY A 218 12.83 -5.16 -20.18
CA GLY A 218 13.29 -3.83 -20.60
C GLY A 218 13.85 -3.74 -22.04
N GLY A 219 14.03 -4.88 -22.73
CA GLY A 219 14.48 -4.92 -24.13
C GLY A 219 13.37 -4.73 -25.19
N ARG A 220 12.09 -4.74 -24.80
CA ARG A 220 10.98 -4.39 -25.73
C ARG A 220 10.62 -2.93 -25.58
N LYS A 221 11.16 -2.10 -26.49
CA LYS A 221 10.85 -0.69 -26.68
C LYS A 221 9.34 -0.44 -26.56
N THR A 222 8.91 0.19 -25.47
CA THR A 222 7.61 0.86 -25.41
C THR A 222 7.71 2.05 -26.36
N LYS A 223 7.05 1.97 -27.52
CA LYS A 223 6.84 3.13 -28.39
C LYS A 223 6.11 4.18 -27.54
N ARG A 224 6.81 5.26 -27.18
CA ARG A 224 6.18 6.51 -26.77
C ARG A 224 5.48 7.04 -28.02
N VAL A 225 4.15 7.03 -28.00
CA VAL A 225 3.39 7.90 -28.88
C VAL A 225 3.41 9.26 -28.20
N VAL A 226 3.93 10.25 -28.93
CA VAL A 226 3.93 11.68 -28.60
C VAL A 226 2.51 12.16 -28.42
#